data_AF-A0A6N7ZPG5-F1
#
_entry.id   AF-A0A6N7ZPG5-F1
#
_cell.length_a   1.000
_cell.length_b   1.000
_cell.length_c   1.000
_cell.angle_alpha   90.00
_cell.angle_beta   90.00
_cell.angle_gamma   90.00
#
_symmetry.space_group_name_H-M   'P 1'
#
loop_
_entity.id
_entity.type
_entity.pdbx_description
1 polymer ?
#
loop_
_entity_poly.entity_id
_entity_poly.type
_entity_poly.pdbx_seq_one_letter_code
_entity_poly.pdbx_strand_id
1 'polypeptide(L)'
;MFRLLLSWLGKGPLDRVLTSVDRAFDNGTEREKVRADAVTAFVQAEAERRREAMQCPVFWAVWALFAVPLGLWFGAVCLDSIFLFSGNISVLPDSIKPYADTIFAAVFGSGAGVAGVQAISRAIRGRG
;
A
#
# COMPACT_ATOMS: atom_id res chain seq x y z
N MET A 1 15.07 18.34 -54.81
CA MET A 1 15.14 16.86 -54.74
C MET A 1 15.27 16.34 -53.30
N PHE A 2 16.04 16.96 -52.39
CA PHE A 2 16.16 16.55 -50.98
C PHE A 2 14.83 16.53 -50.17
N ARG A 3 13.94 17.51 -50.41
CA ARG A 3 12.60 17.54 -49.78
C ARG A 3 11.65 16.40 -50.21
N LEU A 4 11.83 15.86 -51.42
CA LEU A 4 11.04 14.72 -51.94
C LEU A 4 11.52 13.40 -51.33
N LEU A 5 12.82 13.24 -51.12
CA LEU A 5 13.43 12.10 -50.44
C LEU A 5 13.01 12.04 -48.96
N LEU A 6 13.02 13.17 -48.26
CA LEU A 6 12.51 13.28 -46.88
C LEU A 6 10.99 13.05 -46.79
N SER A 7 10.19 13.55 -47.73
CA SER A 7 8.74 13.30 -47.71
C SER A 7 8.36 11.87 -48.09
N TRP A 8 9.20 11.18 -48.88
CA TRP A 8 9.01 9.78 -49.25
C TRP A 8 9.43 8.83 -48.13
N LEU A 9 10.56 9.11 -47.47
CA LEU A 9 11.03 8.33 -46.33
C LEU A 9 10.13 8.49 -45.09
N GLY A 10 9.60 9.70 -44.87
CA GLY A 10 8.72 10.01 -43.75
C GLY A 10 7.28 9.48 -43.88
N LYS A 11 6.78 9.20 -45.09
CA LYS A 11 5.38 8.75 -45.32
C LYS A 11 5.19 7.23 -45.44
N GLY A 12 6.24 6.42 -45.29
CA GLY A 12 6.17 4.98 -45.52
C GLY A 12 6.78 4.15 -44.40
N PRO A 13 8.08 3.79 -44.48
CA PRO A 13 8.71 2.87 -43.55
C PRO A 13 8.94 3.48 -42.16
N LEU A 14 9.30 4.77 -42.06
CA LEU A 14 9.46 5.44 -40.76
C LEU A 14 8.12 5.58 -40.03
N ASP A 15 7.06 5.94 -40.75
CA ASP A 15 5.72 6.07 -40.17
C ASP A 15 5.26 4.72 -39.61
N ARG A 16 5.54 3.62 -40.32
CA ARG A 16 5.21 2.26 -39.87
C ARG A 16 6.04 1.79 -38.67
N VAL A 17 7.31 2.20 -38.59
CA VAL A 17 8.17 1.93 -37.42
C VAL A 17 7.75 2.76 -36.22
N LEU A 18 7.45 4.05 -36.39
CA LEU A 18 6.92 4.91 -35.34
C LEU A 18 5.55 4.40 -34.84
N THR A 19 4.64 4.05 -35.76
CA THR A 19 3.33 3.47 -35.38
C THR A 19 3.50 2.12 -34.67
N SER A 20 4.48 1.30 -35.05
CA SER A 20 4.81 0.05 -34.37
C SER A 20 5.36 0.29 -32.97
N VAL A 21 6.20 1.31 -32.81
CA VAL A 21 6.83 1.67 -31.54
C VAL A 21 5.78 2.28 -30.61
N ASP A 22 4.96 3.22 -31.07
CA ASP A 22 3.83 3.78 -30.32
C ASP A 22 2.88 2.68 -29.86
N ARG A 23 2.52 1.74 -30.75
CA ARG A 23 1.66 0.60 -30.42
C ARG A 23 2.30 -0.38 -29.44
N ALA A 24 3.63 -0.49 -29.41
CA ALA A 24 4.35 -1.28 -28.44
C ALA A 24 4.39 -0.60 -27.06
N PHE A 25 4.55 0.73 -27.02
CA PHE A 25 4.42 1.52 -25.80
C PHE A 25 3.00 1.47 -25.24
N ASP A 26 1.98 1.67 -26.08
CA ASP A 26 0.57 1.57 -25.69
C ASP A 26 0.23 0.18 -25.14
N ASN A 27 0.70 -0.89 -25.79
CA ASN A 27 0.55 -2.26 -25.27
C ASN A 27 1.26 -2.46 -23.92
N GLY A 28 2.43 -1.83 -23.73
CA GLY A 28 3.14 -1.85 -22.45
C GLY A 28 2.33 -1.16 -21.35
N THR A 29 1.81 0.03 -21.64
CA THR A 29 0.96 0.80 -20.73
C THR A 29 -0.37 0.10 -20.43
N GLU A 30 -1.01 -0.53 -21.42
CA GLU A 30 -2.23 -1.32 -21.19
C GLU A 30 -1.97 -2.53 -20.30
N ARG A 31 -0.87 -3.25 -20.51
CA ARG A 31 -0.48 -4.37 -19.62
C ARG A 31 -0.24 -3.91 -18.20
N GLU A 32 0.37 -2.74 -18.04
CA GLU A 32 0.64 -2.16 -16.72
C GLU A 32 -0.65 -1.69 -16.05
N LYS A 33 -1.57 -1.07 -16.80
CA LYS A 33 -2.93 -0.73 -16.32
C LYS A 33 -3.73 -1.97 -15.91
N VAL A 34 -3.75 -3.03 -16.72
CA VAL A 34 -4.45 -4.28 -16.38
C VAL A 34 -3.86 -4.93 -15.13
N ARG A 35 -2.52 -4.91 -14.96
CA ARG A 35 -1.88 -5.37 -13.72
C ARG A 35 -2.25 -4.49 -12.54
N ALA A 36 -2.25 -3.17 -12.70
CA ALA A 36 -2.67 -2.25 -11.66
C ALA A 36 -4.13 -2.48 -11.28
N ASP A 37 -5.04 -2.63 -12.24
CA ASP A 37 -6.46 -2.88 -12.02
C ASP A 37 -6.69 -4.22 -11.29
N ALA A 38 -5.97 -5.28 -11.68
CA ALA A 38 -6.04 -6.58 -11.00
C ALA A 38 -5.57 -6.48 -9.53
N VAL A 39 -4.47 -5.77 -9.27
CA VAL A 39 -3.99 -5.50 -7.90
C VAL A 39 -5.01 -4.66 -7.13
N THR A 40 -5.60 -3.64 -7.78
CA THR A 40 -6.58 -2.75 -7.16
C THR A 40 -7.85 -3.52 -6.77
N ALA A 41 -8.35 -4.39 -7.64
CA ALA A 41 -9.49 -5.26 -7.35
C ALA A 41 -9.21 -6.23 -6.20
N PHE A 42 -8.00 -6.80 -6.13
CA PHE A 42 -7.61 -7.69 -5.03
C PHE A 42 -7.55 -6.96 -3.69
N VAL A 43 -6.94 -5.77 -3.68
CA VAL A 43 -6.85 -4.91 -2.49
C VAL A 43 -8.23 -4.44 -2.05
N GLN A 44 -9.12 -4.11 -2.98
CA GLN A 44 -10.51 -3.72 -2.68
C GLN A 44 -11.30 -4.87 -2.06
N ALA A 45 -11.23 -6.08 -2.64
CA ALA A 45 -11.91 -7.26 -2.11
C ALA A 45 -11.42 -7.64 -0.70
N GLU A 46 -10.10 -7.52 -0.46
CA GLU A 46 -9.54 -7.77 0.87
C GLU A 46 -9.95 -6.69 1.87
N ALA A 47 -10.03 -5.43 1.44
CA ALA A 47 -10.51 -4.33 2.26
C ALA A 47 -12.00 -4.47 2.62
N GLU A 48 -12.84 -4.93 1.70
CA GLU A 48 -14.27 -5.20 1.94
C GLU A 48 -14.46 -6.31 2.98
N ARG A 49 -13.77 -7.45 2.83
CA ARG A 49 -13.83 -8.53 3.84
C ARG A 49 -13.35 -8.07 5.22
N ARG A 50 -12.30 -7.24 5.27
CA ARG A 50 -11.81 -6.66 6.53
C ARG A 50 -12.83 -5.70 7.13
N ARG A 51 -13.54 -4.91 6.32
CA ARG A 51 -14.61 -4.00 6.78
C ARG A 51 -15.79 -4.77 7.37
N GLU A 52 -16.21 -5.87 6.74
CA GLU A 52 -17.26 -6.74 7.26
C GLU A 52 -16.87 -7.32 8.63
N ALA A 53 -15.63 -7.79 8.78
CA ALA A 53 -15.12 -8.28 10.06
C ALA A 53 -15.05 -7.19 11.15
N MET A 54 -14.72 -5.95 10.77
CA MET A 54 -14.63 -4.80 11.68
C MET A 54 -15.98 -4.26 12.18
N GLN A 55 -17.11 -4.68 11.58
CA GLN A 55 -18.45 -4.26 12.01
C GLN A 55 -18.93 -4.97 13.28
N CYS A 56 -18.30 -6.08 13.68
CA CYS A 56 -18.67 -6.80 14.88
C CYS A 56 -18.02 -6.16 16.13
N PRO A 57 -18.77 -5.84 17.19
CA PRO A 57 -18.20 -5.33 18.44
C PRO A 57 -17.29 -6.36 19.12
N VAL A 58 -17.54 -7.66 18.91
CA VAL A 58 -16.70 -8.76 19.40
C VAL A 58 -15.31 -8.75 18.75
N PHE A 59 -15.20 -8.33 17.49
CA PHE A 59 -13.90 -8.19 16.82
C PHE A 59 -13.02 -7.16 17.53
N TRP A 60 -13.58 -6.01 17.89
CA TRP A 60 -12.87 -4.97 18.64
C TRP A 60 -12.51 -5.42 20.05
N ALA A 61 -13.35 -6.20 20.72
CA ALA A 61 -13.04 -6.75 22.03
C ALA A 61 -11.86 -7.74 21.97
N VAL A 62 -11.85 -8.66 21.00
CA VAL A 62 -10.73 -9.60 20.78
C VAL A 62 -9.47 -8.86 20.36
N TRP A 63 -9.58 -7.90 19.46
CA TRP A 63 -8.44 -7.08 19.03
C TRP A 63 -7.85 -6.29 20.21
N ALA A 64 -8.70 -5.65 21.02
CA ALA A 64 -8.27 -4.90 22.20
C ALA A 64 -7.62 -5.81 23.25
N LEU A 65 -8.10 -7.05 23.42
CA LEU A 65 -7.51 -8.01 24.36
C LEU A 65 -6.01 -8.24 24.09
N PHE A 66 -5.57 -8.19 22.83
CA PHE A 66 -4.16 -8.37 22.46
C PHE A 66 -3.41 -7.05 22.26
N ALA A 67 -4.07 -6.03 21.70
CA ALA A 67 -3.44 -4.74 21.44
C ALA A 67 -3.23 -3.92 22.73
N VAL A 68 -4.15 -3.97 23.69
CA VAL A 68 -4.10 -3.17 24.92
C VAL A 68 -2.91 -3.56 25.81
N PRO A 69 -2.67 -4.84 26.17
CA PRO A 69 -1.52 -5.21 26.98
C PRO A 69 -0.19 -4.83 26.32
N LEU A 70 -0.09 -5.01 24.99
CA LEU A 70 1.12 -4.64 24.25
C LEU A 70 1.34 -3.12 24.23
N GLY A 71 0.26 -2.34 24.06
CA GLY A 71 0.30 -0.89 24.15
C GLY A 71 0.67 -0.38 25.55
N LEU A 72 0.17 -1.03 26.61
CA LEU A 72 0.56 -0.72 27.98
C LEU A 72 2.04 -1.03 28.25
N TRP A 73 2.54 -2.18 27.77
CA TRP A 73 3.96 -2.52 27.88
C TRP A 73 4.83 -1.51 27.12
N PHE A 74 4.47 -1.16 25.88
CA PHE A 74 5.21 -0.17 25.09
C PHE A 74 5.19 1.22 25.74
N GLY A 75 4.02 1.64 26.23
CA GLY A 75 3.88 2.89 26.98
C GLY A 75 4.76 2.89 28.23
N ALA A 76 4.82 1.80 28.97
CA ALA A 76 5.72 1.66 30.11
C ALA A 76 7.20 1.76 29.72
N VAL A 77 7.62 1.13 28.61
CA VAL A 77 9.00 1.25 28.08
C VAL A 77 9.32 2.70 27.70
N CYS A 78 8.41 3.40 27.03
CA CYS A 78 8.60 4.81 26.69
C CYS A 78 8.69 5.68 27.94
N LEU A 79 7.85 5.42 28.94
CA LEU A 79 7.81 6.19 30.19
C LEU A 79 9.09 5.96 31.00
N ASP A 80 9.55 4.70 31.12
CA ASP A 80 10.83 4.35 31.73
C ASP A 80 12.01 5.02 31.00
N SER A 81 11.98 5.03 29.66
CA SER A 81 13.01 5.71 28.85
C SER A 81 13.05 7.23 29.05
N ILE A 82 11.89 7.88 29.24
CA ILE A 82 11.79 9.34 29.42
C ILE A 82 12.18 9.75 30.84
N PHE A 83 11.71 8.99 31.84
CA PHE A 83 11.89 9.33 33.24
C PHE A 83 13.11 8.64 33.88
N LEU A 84 13.84 7.82 33.12
CA LEU A 84 15.03 7.06 33.56
C LEU A 84 14.78 6.27 34.85
N PHE A 85 13.59 5.70 34.99
CA PHE A 85 13.35 4.76 36.07
C PHE A 85 14.26 3.54 35.85
N SER A 86 14.74 2.92 36.92
CA SER A 86 15.50 1.64 36.84
C SER A 86 14.55 0.45 36.58
N GLY A 87 13.39 0.70 35.96
CA GLY A 87 12.36 -0.31 35.76
C GLY A 87 12.93 -1.41 34.87
N ASN A 88 13.23 -2.57 35.45
CA ASN A 88 13.54 -3.77 34.69
C ASN A 88 12.26 -4.25 34.00
N ILE A 89 11.85 -3.55 32.96
CA ILE A 89 10.76 -3.97 32.09
C ILE A 89 11.28 -5.16 31.31
N SER A 90 10.60 -6.30 31.44
CA SER A 90 11.02 -7.51 30.74
C SER A 90 10.95 -7.27 29.24
N VAL A 91 12.07 -7.55 28.57
CA VAL A 91 12.12 -7.63 27.12
C VAL A 91 11.18 -8.76 26.69
N LEU A 92 10.42 -8.51 25.63
CA LEU A 92 9.56 -9.52 25.06
C LEU A 92 10.40 -10.73 24.61
N PRO A 93 10.05 -11.97 24.97
CA PRO A 93 10.75 -13.16 24.49
C PRO A 93 10.77 -13.20 22.95
N ASP A 94 11.88 -13.66 22.36
CA ASP A 94 12.04 -13.71 20.91
C ASP A 94 10.95 -14.52 20.20
N SER A 95 10.35 -15.49 20.88
CA SER A 95 9.23 -16.30 20.38
C SER A 95 7.93 -15.49 20.18
N ILE A 96 7.71 -14.45 20.98
CA ILE A 96 6.48 -13.62 20.94
C ILE A 96 6.70 -12.35 20.12
N LYS A 97 7.96 -11.92 19.96
CA LYS A 97 8.35 -10.75 19.17
C LYS A 97 7.72 -10.69 17.77
N PRO A 98 7.69 -11.73 16.92
CA PRO A 98 7.11 -11.61 15.58
C PRO A 98 5.59 -11.32 15.61
N TYR A 99 4.88 -11.82 16.62
CA TYR A 99 3.46 -11.53 16.80
C TYR A 99 3.25 -10.09 17.27
N ALA A 100 4.08 -9.62 18.20
CA ALA A 100 4.07 -8.23 18.66
C ALA A 100 4.39 -7.25 17.52
N ASP A 101 5.42 -7.55 16.70
CA ASP A 101 5.78 -6.76 15.52
C ASP A 101 4.60 -6.67 14.53
N THR A 102 3.88 -7.78 14.32
CA THR A 102 2.69 -7.82 13.47
C THR A 102 1.55 -6.97 14.04
N ILE A 103 1.34 -7.00 15.35
CA ILE A 103 0.33 -6.16 16.02
C ILE A 103 0.73 -4.68 15.94
N PHE A 104 2.00 -4.34 16.14
CA PHE A 104 2.49 -2.97 15.96
C PHE A 104 2.33 -2.51 14.51
N ALA A 105 2.68 -3.35 13.53
CA ALA A 105 2.47 -3.07 12.13
C ALA A 105 0.97 -2.92 11.80
N ALA A 106 0.09 -3.68 12.45
CA ALA A 106 -1.35 -3.49 12.29
C ALA A 106 -1.84 -2.20 12.96
N VAL A 107 -1.38 -1.85 14.16
CA VAL A 107 -1.79 -0.64 14.89
C VAL A 107 -1.30 0.63 14.18
N PHE A 108 -0.02 0.71 13.87
CA PHE A 108 0.58 1.89 13.23
C PHE A 108 0.43 1.87 11.71
N GLY A 109 0.52 0.69 11.09
CA GLY A 109 0.38 0.52 9.65
C GLY A 109 -1.06 0.50 9.16
N SER A 110 -2.08 0.21 10.00
CA SER A 110 -3.47 0.48 9.61
C SER A 110 -3.73 1.99 9.46
N GLY A 111 -3.09 2.83 10.29
CA GLY A 111 -3.10 4.29 10.12
C GLY A 111 -2.48 4.71 8.77
N ALA A 112 -1.33 4.13 8.42
CA ALA A 112 -0.68 4.37 7.12
C ALA A 112 -1.48 3.81 5.94
N GLY A 113 -2.11 2.64 6.10
CA GLY A 113 -2.96 2.01 5.08
C GLY A 113 -4.25 2.79 4.82
N VAL A 114 -4.90 3.28 5.87
CA VAL A 114 -6.11 4.13 5.74
C VAL A 114 -5.75 5.49 5.14
N ALA A 115 -4.61 6.09 5.53
CA ALA A 115 -4.11 7.32 4.93
C ALA A 115 -3.73 7.13 3.44
N GLY A 116 -3.08 6.01 3.09
CA GLY A 116 -2.74 5.67 1.71
C GLY A 116 -3.98 5.43 0.84
N VAL A 117 -4.98 4.69 1.33
CA VAL A 117 -6.27 4.50 0.65
C VAL A 117 -7.03 5.83 0.51
N GLN A 118 -6.98 6.71 1.51
CA GLN A 118 -7.56 8.05 1.42
C GLN A 118 -6.81 8.94 0.42
N ALA A 119 -5.49 8.85 0.35
CA ALA A 119 -4.69 9.60 -0.63
C ALA A 119 -4.97 9.13 -2.06
N ILE A 120 -5.05 7.82 -2.30
CA ILE A 120 -5.38 7.23 -3.60
C ILE A 120 -6.81 7.60 -4.01
N SER A 121 -7.78 7.45 -3.11
CA SER A 121 -9.17 7.82 -3.41
C SER A 121 -9.36 9.31 -3.69
N ARG A 122 -8.62 10.19 -2.99
CA ARG A 122 -8.59 11.64 -3.30
C ARG A 122 -7.93 11.91 -4.65
N ALA A 123 -6.85 11.22 -4.99
CA ALA A 123 -6.18 11.36 -6.29
C ALA A 123 -7.07 10.91 -7.46
N ILE A 124 -7.87 9.86 -7.27
CA ILE A 124 -8.85 9.38 -8.26
C ILE A 124 -10.01 10.38 -8.36
N ARG A 125 -10.56 10.84 -7.23
CA ARG A 125 -11.69 11.77 -7.20
C ARG A 125 -11.36 13.17 -7.75
N GLY A 126 -10.11 13.62 -7.61
CA GLY A 126 -9.64 14.90 -8.14
C GLY A 126 -9.34 14.92 -9.64
N ARG A 127 -9.41 13.77 -10.34
CA ARG A 127 -9.25 13.66 -11.80
C ARG A 127 -10.58 13.55 -12.56
N GLY A 128 -11.72 13.64 -11.86
CA GLY A 128 -13.07 13.65 -12.43
C GLY A 128 -13.61 15.05 -12.65
#